data_AF-A0A5E4LYW3-F1
#
_entry.id   AF-A0A5E4LYW3-F1
#
_cell.length_a   1.000
_cell.length_b   1.000
_cell.length_c   1.000
_cell.angle_alpha   90.00
_cell.angle_beta   90.00
_cell.angle_gamma   90.00
#
_symmetry.space_group_name_H-M   'P 1'
#
loop_
_entity.id
_entity.type
_entity.pdbx_description
1 polymer ?
#
loop_
_entity_poly.entity_id
_entity_poly.type
_entity_poly.pdbx_seq_one_letter_code
_entity_poly.pdbx_strand_id
1 'polypeptide(L)'
;MLGNARMALEQVQLRLTTIHDLGDAMVAIAPAMSTMKGLKSSLGRFMPEADSELNSMTQTLNGLMMDSLASGDFSVDSDVSNEETDKILQEASAVAEQQIGDRFPSVPSPSGVSSQSTYE
;
A
#
# COMPACT_ATOMS: atom_id res chain seq x y z
N MET A 1 -8.03 -22.42 26.57
CA MET A 1 -6.95 -22.11 25.60
C MET A 1 -7.45 -22.23 24.15
N LEU A 2 -7.87 -23.42 23.69
CA LEU A 2 -8.30 -23.63 22.28
C LEU A 2 -9.53 -22.80 21.85
N GLY A 3 -10.52 -22.61 22.72
CA GLY A 3 -11.71 -21.77 22.44
C GLY A 3 -11.38 -20.28 22.27
N ASN A 4 -10.41 -19.77 23.04
CA ASN A 4 -9.97 -18.38 22.96
C ASN A 4 -9.18 -18.13 21.66
N ALA A 5 -8.35 -19.10 21.26
CA ALA A 5 -7.62 -19.03 19.99
C ALA A 5 -8.57 -19.04 18.77
N ARG A 6 -9.62 -19.85 18.80
CA ARG A 6 -10.64 -19.86 17.76
C ARG A 6 -11.37 -18.52 17.66
N MET A 7 -11.78 -17.95 18.80
CA MET A 7 -12.46 -16.66 18.85
C MET A 7 -11.58 -15.52 18.32
N ALA A 8 -10.28 -15.54 18.66
CA ALA A 8 -9.32 -14.58 18.13
C ALA A 8 -9.18 -14.68 16.61
N LEU A 9 -9.14 -15.91 16.04
CA LEU A 9 -9.08 -16.11 14.59
C LEU A 9 -10.36 -15.65 13.87
N GLU A 10 -11.53 -15.90 14.44
CA GLU A 10 -12.81 -15.41 13.89
C GLU A 10 -12.85 -13.87 13.88
N GLN A 11 -12.29 -13.22 14.90
CA GLN A 11 -12.20 -11.76 14.98
C GLN A 11 -11.21 -11.19 13.94
N VAL A 12 -10.06 -11.84 13.75
CA VAL A 12 -9.09 -11.48 12.70
C VAL A 12 -9.69 -11.66 11.31
N GLN A 13 -10.37 -12.78 11.06
CA GLN A 13 -11.04 -13.04 9.80
C GLN A 13 -12.08 -11.95 9.49
N LEU A 14 -12.92 -11.58 10.47
CA LEU A 14 -13.92 -10.55 10.29
C LEU A 14 -13.28 -9.20 9.93
N ARG A 15 -12.18 -8.82 10.61
CA ARG A 15 -11.44 -7.60 10.27
C ARG A 15 -10.86 -7.65 8.85
N LEU A 16 -10.26 -8.77 8.45
CA LEU A 16 -9.71 -8.93 7.10
C LEU A 16 -10.80 -8.86 6.02
N THR A 17 -11.97 -9.48 6.25
CA THR A 17 -13.12 -9.35 5.34
C THR A 17 -13.57 -7.89 5.23
N THR A 18 -13.69 -7.17 6.35
CA THR A 18 -14.08 -5.75 6.29
C THR A 18 -13.06 -4.87 5.55
N ILE A 19 -11.75 -5.15 5.70
CA ILE A 19 -10.69 -4.44 4.97
C ILE A 19 -10.79 -4.75 3.47
N HIS A 20 -11.02 -6.01 3.11
CA HIS A 20 -11.21 -6.43 1.73
C HIS A 20 -12.40 -5.71 1.08
N ASP A 21 -13.56 -5.71 1.75
CA ASP A 21 -14.77 -5.08 1.25
C ASP A 21 -14.60 -3.54 1.11
N LEU A 22 -13.88 -2.91 2.03
CA LEU A 22 -13.54 -1.48 1.94
C LEU A 22 -12.59 -1.21 0.76
N GLY A 23 -11.62 -2.10 0.52
CA GLY A 23 -10.72 -2.04 -0.62
C GLY A 23 -11.48 -2.11 -1.95
N ASP A 24 -12.41 -3.05 -2.08
CA ASP A 24 -13.28 -3.18 -3.26
C ASP A 24 -14.14 -1.92 -3.48
N ALA A 25 -14.70 -1.36 -2.40
CA ALA A 25 -15.45 -0.11 -2.47
C ALA A 25 -14.58 1.07 -2.96
N MET A 26 -13.33 1.17 -2.49
CA MET A 26 -12.40 2.21 -2.97
C MET A 26 -12.09 2.09 -4.46
N VAL A 27 -11.87 0.87 -4.96
CA VAL A 27 -11.65 0.61 -6.39
C VAL A 27 -12.88 1.04 -7.21
N ALA A 28 -14.09 0.80 -6.69
CA ALA A 28 -15.31 1.22 -7.36
C ALA A 28 -15.55 2.74 -7.33
N ILE A 29 -15.15 3.43 -6.26
CA ILE A 29 -15.38 4.88 -6.07
C ILE A 29 -14.29 5.74 -6.74
N ALA A 30 -13.06 5.23 -6.89
CA ALA A 30 -11.94 5.99 -7.44
C ALA A 30 -12.21 6.62 -8.83
N PRO A 31 -12.83 5.93 -9.81
CA PRO A 31 -13.16 6.52 -11.10
C PRO A 31 -14.16 7.69 -11.00
N ALA A 32 -15.11 7.62 -10.06
CA ALA A 32 -16.07 8.68 -9.83
C ALA A 32 -15.39 9.95 -9.28
N MET A 33 -14.46 9.79 -8.34
CA MET A 33 -13.65 10.90 -7.81
C MET A 33 -12.80 11.56 -8.90
N SER A 34 -12.17 10.75 -9.77
CA SER A 34 -11.42 11.27 -10.92
C SER A 34 -12.31 12.08 -11.86
N THR A 35 -13.52 11.58 -12.14
CA THR A 35 -14.50 12.28 -12.99
C THR A 35 -14.91 13.62 -12.37
N MET A 36 -15.20 13.64 -11.06
CA MET A 36 -15.54 14.86 -10.32
C MET A 36 -14.41 15.91 -10.36
N LYS A 37 -13.16 15.48 -10.22
CA LYS A 37 -11.97 16.36 -10.35
C LYS A 37 -11.81 16.91 -11.77
N GLY A 38 -12.11 16.11 -12.79
CA GLY A 38 -12.14 16.54 -14.18
C GLY A 38 -13.24 17.59 -14.43
N LEU A 39 -14.44 17.36 -13.91
CA LEU A 39 -15.55 18.32 -13.98
C LEU A 39 -15.19 19.63 -13.31
N LYS A 40 -14.59 19.61 -12.11
CA LYS A 40 -14.10 20.81 -11.41
C LYS A 40 -13.21 21.67 -12.32
N SER A 41 -12.19 21.08 -12.96
CA SER A 41 -11.29 21.81 -13.85
C SER A 41 -11.99 22.40 -15.07
N SER A 42 -13.02 21.73 -15.59
CA SER A 42 -13.76 22.18 -16.78
C SER A 42 -14.80 23.26 -16.44
N LEU A 43 -15.51 23.08 -15.33
CA LEU A 43 -16.66 23.87 -14.93
C LEU A 43 -16.25 25.12 -14.13
N GLY A 44 -15.17 25.06 -13.34
CA GLY A 44 -14.71 26.20 -12.55
C GLY A 44 -14.23 27.40 -13.38
N ARG A 45 -13.99 27.21 -14.67
CA ARG A 45 -13.70 28.32 -15.61
C ARG A 45 -14.94 29.12 -16.01
N PHE A 46 -16.13 28.52 -15.93
CA PHE A 46 -17.37 29.10 -16.41
C PHE A 46 -18.42 29.28 -15.30
N MET A 47 -18.29 28.54 -14.19
CA MET A 47 -19.24 28.52 -13.09
C MET A 47 -18.51 28.35 -11.74
N PRO A 48 -18.03 29.45 -11.13
CA PRO A 48 -17.23 29.42 -9.90
C PRO A 48 -18.00 28.86 -8.68
N GLU A 49 -19.31 29.02 -8.64
CA GLU A 49 -20.16 28.41 -7.60
C GLU A 49 -20.13 26.87 -7.65
N ALA A 50 -20.14 26.31 -8.86
CA ALA A 50 -20.04 24.87 -9.04
C ALA A 50 -18.63 24.34 -8.73
N ASP A 51 -17.58 25.13 -8.96
CA ASP A 51 -16.21 24.79 -8.50
C ASP A 51 -16.14 24.66 -6.98
N SER A 52 -16.73 25.62 -6.26
CA SER A 52 -16.78 25.62 -4.81
C SER A 52 -17.53 24.40 -4.27
N GLU A 53 -18.71 24.09 -4.84
CA GLU A 53 -19.51 22.93 -4.42
C GLU A 53 -18.78 21.61 -4.70
N LEU A 54 -18.20 21.45 -5.89
CA LEU A 54 -17.41 20.25 -6.24
C LEU A 54 -16.17 20.11 -5.36
N ASN A 55 -15.56 21.22 -4.92
CA ASN A 55 -14.45 21.21 -3.98
C ASN A 55 -14.89 20.72 -2.60
N SER A 56 -16.03 21.19 -2.09
CA SER A 56 -16.62 20.72 -0.84
C SER A 56 -16.94 19.22 -0.91
N MET A 57 -17.57 18.76 -1.99
CA MET A 57 -17.85 17.33 -2.20
C MET A 57 -16.58 16.48 -2.22
N THR A 58 -15.54 16.95 -2.91
CA THR A 58 -14.23 16.27 -2.96
C THR A 58 -13.59 16.20 -1.58
N GLN A 59 -13.65 17.28 -0.80
CA GLN A 59 -13.12 17.32 0.57
C GLN A 59 -13.86 16.34 1.48
N THR A 60 -15.19 16.32 1.42
CA THR A 60 -16.02 15.40 2.22
C THR A 60 -15.74 13.95 1.85
N LEU A 61 -15.68 13.61 0.56
CA LEU A 61 -15.38 12.24 0.11
C LEU A 61 -13.98 11.79 0.52
N ASN A 62 -12.97 12.65 0.38
CA ASN A 62 -11.62 12.36 0.87
C ASN A 62 -11.58 12.16 2.38
N GLY A 63 -12.31 13.00 3.14
CA GLY A 63 -12.44 12.86 4.59
C GLY A 63 -13.07 11.53 4.99
N LEU A 64 -14.20 11.16 4.36
CA LEU A 64 -14.85 9.87 4.59
C LEU A 64 -13.95 8.68 4.24
N MET A 65 -13.17 8.77 3.17
CA MET A 65 -12.23 7.74 2.75
C MET A 65 -11.10 7.55 3.79
N MET A 66 -10.56 8.67 4.29
CA MET A 66 -9.53 8.69 5.32
C MET A 66 -10.07 8.16 6.65
N ASP A 67 -11.25 8.63 7.06
CA ASP A 67 -11.92 8.17 8.27
C ASP A 67 -12.28 6.69 8.18
N SER A 68 -12.74 6.20 7.02
CA SER A 68 -13.04 4.76 6.84
C SER A 68 -11.81 3.88 7.02
N LEU A 69 -10.63 4.39 6.65
CA LEU A 69 -9.36 3.69 6.85
C LEU A 69 -8.85 3.83 8.30
N ALA A 70 -9.11 4.97 8.94
CA ALA A 70 -8.67 5.28 10.30
C ALA A 70 -9.65 4.82 11.41
N SER A 71 -10.89 4.44 11.07
CA SER A 71 -11.94 3.99 12.01
C SER A 71 -11.83 2.52 12.37
N GLY A 72 -11.05 1.73 11.63
CA GLY A 72 -10.44 0.55 12.22
C GLY A 72 -9.49 1.03 13.30
N ASP A 73 -9.35 0.30 14.40
CA ASP A 73 -8.33 0.49 15.45
C ASP A 73 -6.89 0.34 14.89
N PHE A 74 -6.60 1.11 13.84
CA PHE A 74 -5.35 1.33 13.15
C PHE A 74 -4.64 2.53 13.80
N SER A 75 -4.88 2.72 15.10
CA SER A 75 -3.73 2.91 15.97
C SER A 75 -2.90 1.62 15.82
N VAL A 76 -2.15 1.55 14.73
CA VAL A 76 -0.78 1.07 14.81
C VAL A 76 -0.19 1.99 15.86
N ASP A 77 -0.39 1.60 17.11
CA ASP A 77 0.50 1.93 18.20
C ASP A 77 1.87 1.81 17.55
N SER A 78 2.45 2.96 17.25
CA SER A 78 3.67 3.03 16.44
C SER A 78 4.84 2.42 17.22
N ASP A 79 4.56 1.99 18.46
CA ASP A 79 5.33 1.17 19.38
C ASP A 79 5.10 -0.35 19.24
N VAL A 80 4.25 -0.85 18.31
CA VAL A 80 4.23 -2.27 17.89
C VAL A 80 5.20 -2.53 16.74
N SER A 81 6.33 -1.81 16.75
CA SER A 81 7.59 -2.42 16.31
C SER A 81 8.03 -3.39 17.43
N ASN A 82 7.28 -4.49 17.58
CA ASN A 82 7.65 -5.55 18.50
C ASN A 82 8.88 -6.25 17.91
N GLU A 83 9.85 -6.62 18.75
CA GLU A 83 11.06 -7.34 18.36
C GLU A 83 10.75 -8.60 17.51
N GLU A 84 9.57 -9.19 17.74
CA GLU A 84 9.06 -10.32 16.97
C GLU A 84 8.68 -9.95 15.52
N THR A 85 8.12 -8.77 15.28
CA THR A 85 7.83 -8.26 13.94
C THR A 85 9.11 -8.04 13.13
N ASP A 86 10.15 -7.47 13.75
CA ASP A 86 11.46 -7.30 13.12
C ASP A 86 12.10 -8.64 12.78
N LYS A 87 11.99 -9.65 13.67
CA LYS A 87 12.46 -11.01 13.41
C LYS A 87 11.73 -11.65 12.23
N ILE A 88 10.41 -11.49 12.13
CA ILE A 88 9.61 -12.01 11.01
C ILE A 88 10.04 -11.34 9.70
N LEU A 89 10.23 -10.02 9.69
CA LEU A 89 10.67 -9.29 8.50
C LEU A 89 12.09 -9.69 8.07
N GLN A 90 12.98 -9.92 9.04
CA GLN A 90 14.35 -10.36 8.78
C GLN A 90 14.38 -11.79 8.22
N GLU A 91 13.57 -12.70 8.75
CA GLU A 91 13.45 -14.07 8.24
C GLU A 91 12.86 -14.08 6.82
N ALA A 92 11.79 -13.31 6.59
CA ALA A 92 11.17 -13.19 5.27
C ALA A 92 12.16 -12.61 4.24
N SER A 93 12.97 -11.63 4.63
CA SER A 93 14.01 -11.04 3.77
C SER A 93 15.09 -12.06 3.44
N ALA A 94 15.57 -12.83 4.42
CA ALA A 94 16.57 -13.88 4.20
C ALA A 94 16.05 -14.99 3.27
N VAL A 95 14.79 -15.40 3.42
CA VAL A 95 14.14 -16.37 2.52
C VAL A 95 13.99 -15.82 1.10
N ALA A 96 13.66 -14.52 0.97
CA ALA A 96 13.59 -13.86 -0.33
C ALA A 96 14.97 -13.78 -1.01
N GLU A 97 16.02 -13.42 -0.28
CA GLU A 97 17.40 -13.41 -0.78
C GLU A 97 17.86 -14.80 -1.23
N GLN A 98 17.55 -15.84 -0.46
CA GLN A 98 17.85 -17.22 -0.83
C GLN A 98 17.11 -17.63 -2.12
N GLN A 99 15.81 -17.31 -2.23
CA GLN A 99 15.05 -17.58 -3.46
C GLN A 99 15.56 -16.78 -4.66
N ILE A 100 16.02 -15.53 -4.46
CA ILE A 100 16.60 -14.72 -5.52
C ILE A 100 17.90 -15.36 -6.01
N GLY A 101 18.75 -15.86 -5.11
CA GLY A 101 19.98 -16.58 -5.46
C GLY A 101 19.73 -17.86 -6.28
N ASP A 102 18.65 -18.59 -6.00
CA ASP A 102 18.28 -19.81 -6.73
C ASP A 102 17.54 -19.53 -8.06
N ARG A 103 16.84 -18.40 -8.17
CA ARG A 103 16.01 -18.03 -9.33
C ARG A 103 16.73 -17.16 -10.35
N PHE A 104 17.76 -16.43 -9.94
CA PHE A 104 18.57 -15.59 -10.83
C PHE A 104 19.93 -16.27 -11.08
N PRO A 105 20.30 -16.55 -12.34
CA PRO A 105 21.64 -17.03 -12.64
C PRO A 105 22.67 -15.98 -12.20
N SER A 106 23.81 -16.43 -11.65
CA SER A 106 24.90 -15.55 -11.25
C SER A 106 25.35 -14.68 -12.42
N VAL A 107 25.46 -13.37 -12.19
CA VAL A 107 26.09 -12.48 -13.16
C VAL A 107 27.55 -12.88 -13.31
N PRO A 108 28.05 -13.14 -14.54
CA PRO A 108 29.44 -13.51 -14.73
C PRO A 108 30.33 -12.36 -14.27
N SER A 109 31.24 -12.64 -13.33
CA SER A 109 32.23 -11.66 -12.88
C SER A 109 33.25 -11.41 -13.99
N PRO A 110 33.47 -10.16 -14.46
CA PRO A 110 34.49 -9.86 -15.45
C PRO A 110 35.86 -9.79 -14.77
N SER A 111 36.39 -10.95 -14.39
CA SER A 111 37.79 -11.09 -13.98
C SER A 111 38.57 -11.78 -15.10
N GLY A 112 39.29 -10.99 -15.90
CA GLY A 112 40.34 -11.52 -16.78
C GLY A 112 40.42 -10.97 -18.20
N VAL A 113 40.46 -9.65 -18.38
CA VAL A 113 41.10 -9.07 -19.58
C VAL A 113 42.20 -8.12 -19.12
N SER A 114 43.33 -8.71 -18.72
CA SER A 114 44.62 -8.02 -18.70
C SER A 114 45.18 -8.07 -20.12
N SER A 115 44.71 -7.19 -21.00
CA SER A 115 45.33 -7.00 -22.31
C SER A 115 46.50 -6.03 -22.19
N GLN A 116 47.72 -6.54 -22.38
CA GLN A 116 48.89 -5.75 -22.73
C GLN A 116 48.65 -4.93 -24.01
N SER A 117 49.09 -3.68 -24.04
CA SER A 117 49.53 -2.86 -25.19
C SER A 117 50.03 -1.52 -24.61
N THR A 118 51.32 -1.30 -24.34
CA THR A 118 52.42 -0.82 -25.22
C THR A 118 52.05 0.36 -26.15
N TYR A 119 52.94 1.36 -26.19
CA TYR A 119 53.06 2.58 -27.04
C TYR A 119 52.18 3.77 -26.58
N GLU A 120 52.66 4.99 -26.33
CA GLU A 120 53.88 5.75 -26.72
C GLU A 120 54.72 6.27 -25.54
#